data_AF-A0A9W8W891-F1
#
_entry.id   AF-A0A9W8W891-F1
#
_cell.length_a   1.000
_cell.length_b   1.000
_cell.length_c   1.000
_cell.angle_alpha   90.00
_cell.angle_beta   90.00
_cell.angle_gamma   90.00
#
_symmetry.space_group_name_H-M   'P 1'
#
loop_
_entity.id
_entity.type
_entity.pdbx_description
1 polymer ?
#
loop_
_entity_poly.entity_id
_entity_poly.type
_entity_poly.pdbx_seq_one_letter_code
_entity_poly.pdbx_strand_id
1 'polypeptide(L)'
;MSSLQSPQPTLSRFDDSNKLLNLSAFLSPTKIPFNLLVRGSSSRNRWTSQGDIERVEASSVGLPSDLCSLLSNQPKLVSTIDSLLYAEVDSSKQFYQVEQQVASLARQRHHPDDQTRWKNWALIVTYRSISWKYLEPVYFDPDAVFPHLKHLLESCPGDFPGLSNTTRIDLGLTLVEACRFPGMA
;
A
#
# COMPACT_ATOMS: atom_id res chain seq x y z
N MET A 1 -1.79 38.47 -25.14
CA MET A 1 -0.87 37.32 -25.07
C MET A 1 -0.90 36.81 -23.64
N SER A 2 -1.76 35.84 -23.36
CA SER A 2 -1.89 35.26 -22.01
C SER A 2 -0.83 34.19 -21.83
N SER A 3 0.17 34.50 -21.00
CA SER A 3 1.19 33.55 -20.55
C SER A 3 0.51 32.45 -19.72
N LEU A 4 0.47 31.23 -20.27
CA LEU A 4 0.13 30.02 -19.55
C LEU A 4 1.31 29.69 -18.62
N GLN A 5 1.25 30.20 -17.39
CA GLN A 5 2.12 29.72 -16.32
C GLN A 5 1.67 28.32 -15.91
N SER A 6 2.43 27.31 -16.31
CA SER A 6 2.33 25.97 -15.75
C SER A 6 2.52 26.06 -14.22
N PRO A 7 1.63 25.49 -13.40
CA PRO A 7 1.78 25.55 -11.95
C PRO A 7 3.07 24.82 -11.53
N GLN A 8 4.01 25.53 -10.91
CA GLN A 8 5.18 24.91 -10.31
C GLN A 8 4.72 23.92 -9.23
N PRO A 9 5.23 22.68 -9.20
CA PRO A 9 4.86 21.73 -8.17
C PRO A 9 5.39 22.23 -6.82
N THR A 10 4.53 22.27 -5.81
CA THR A 10 4.91 22.66 -4.44
C THR A 10 5.86 21.61 -3.84
N LEU A 11 6.77 22.02 -2.94
CA LEU A 11 7.72 21.12 -2.25
C LEU A 11 7.03 19.89 -1.62
N SER A 12 5.82 20.07 -1.08
CA SER A 12 4.99 18.99 -0.53
C SER A 12 4.58 17.93 -1.57
N ARG A 13 4.30 18.34 -2.81
CA ARG A 13 3.89 17.44 -3.89
C ARG A 13 5.05 16.57 -4.36
N PHE A 14 6.27 17.11 -4.39
CA PHE A 14 7.48 16.35 -4.68
C PHE A 14 7.77 15.31 -3.60
N ASP A 15 7.55 15.65 -2.33
CA ASP A 15 7.72 14.73 -1.21
C ASP A 15 6.69 13.58 -1.29
N ASP A 16 5.42 13.89 -1.51
CA ASP A 16 4.35 12.89 -1.67
C ASP A 16 4.58 11.96 -2.87
N SER A 17 5.04 12.50 -4.00
CA SER A 17 5.38 11.69 -5.19
C SER A 17 6.55 10.76 -4.92
N ASN A 18 7.57 11.22 -4.18
CA ASN A 18 8.71 10.40 -3.77
C ASN A 18 8.29 9.27 -2.81
N LYS A 19 7.41 9.57 -1.85
CA LYS A 19 6.85 8.58 -0.92
C LYS A 19 6.07 7.50 -1.66
N LEU A 20 5.19 7.91 -2.58
CA LEU A 20 4.42 6.98 -3.40
C LEU A 20 5.33 6.13 -4.28
N LEU A 21 6.33 6.74 -4.93
CA LEU A 21 7.31 6.01 -5.73
C LEU A 21 8.09 4.99 -4.88
N ASN A 22 8.55 5.38 -3.70
CA ASN A 22 9.27 4.48 -2.80
C ASN A 22 8.42 3.28 -2.38
N LEU A 23 7.18 3.52 -1.95
CA LEU A 23 6.26 2.45 -1.59
C LEU A 23 6.02 1.51 -2.77
N SER A 24 5.70 2.08 -3.94
CA SER A 24 5.45 1.34 -5.18
C SER A 24 6.63 0.48 -5.60
N ALA A 25 7.85 0.97 -5.35
CA ALA A 25 9.07 0.27 -5.71
C ALA A 25 9.26 -1.04 -4.93
N PHE A 26 8.61 -1.24 -3.78
CA PHE A 26 8.70 -2.52 -3.04
C PHE A 26 7.50 -3.44 -3.28
N LEU A 27 6.48 -2.98 -4.02
CA LEU A 27 5.39 -3.83 -4.47
C LEU A 27 5.84 -4.70 -5.66
N SER A 28 5.11 -5.80 -5.93
CA SER A 28 5.31 -6.63 -7.12
C SER A 28 5.41 -5.77 -8.40
N PRO A 29 6.25 -6.13 -9.38
CA PRO A 29 6.40 -5.44 -10.67
C PRO A 29 5.20 -5.67 -11.61
N THR A 30 3.99 -5.57 -11.06
CA THR A 30 2.70 -5.71 -11.72
C THR A 30 1.89 -4.43 -11.52
N LYS A 31 0.71 -4.35 -12.12
CA LYS A 31 -0.21 -3.23 -11.95
C LYS A 31 -0.64 -3.11 -10.49
N ILE A 32 -0.48 -1.92 -9.92
CA ILE A 32 -0.88 -1.58 -8.55
C ILE A 32 -2.27 -0.94 -8.61
N PRO A 33 -3.30 -1.56 -8.02
CA PRO A 33 -4.64 -0.99 -8.05
C PRO A 33 -4.79 0.09 -6.97
N PHE A 34 -5.54 1.16 -7.25
CA PHE A 34 -5.68 2.29 -6.34
C PHE A 34 -6.34 1.87 -5.03
N ASN A 35 -7.28 0.92 -5.09
CA ASN A 35 -7.97 0.39 -3.91
C ASN A 35 -7.03 -0.35 -2.95
N LEU A 36 -5.93 -0.95 -3.42
CA LEU A 36 -4.91 -1.57 -2.56
C LEU A 36 -4.31 -0.50 -1.65
N LEU A 37 -3.95 0.65 -2.21
CA LEU A 37 -3.38 1.76 -1.46
C LEU A 37 -4.40 2.39 -0.50
N VAL A 38 -5.57 2.77 -1.02
CA VAL A 38 -6.61 3.45 -0.24
C VAL A 38 -7.08 2.59 0.92
N ARG A 39 -7.44 1.33 0.65
CA ARG A 39 -7.96 0.46 1.72
C ARG A 39 -6.86 -0.01 2.66
N GLY A 40 -5.63 -0.20 2.17
CA GLY A 40 -4.48 -0.59 2.98
C GLY A 40 -4.06 0.45 4.01
N SER A 41 -4.29 1.73 3.71
CA SER A 41 -3.93 2.86 4.58
C SER A 41 -5.11 3.46 5.37
N SER A 42 -6.34 3.05 5.07
CA SER A 42 -7.52 3.46 5.82
C SER A 42 -7.64 2.72 7.16
N SER A 43 -8.48 3.26 8.06
CA SER A 43 -8.94 2.54 9.24
C SER A 43 -9.87 1.40 8.86
N ARG A 44 -9.85 0.37 9.69
CA ARG A 44 -10.50 -0.91 9.41
C ARG A 44 -11.09 -1.53 10.66
N ASN A 45 -12.10 -2.37 10.47
CA ASN A 45 -12.74 -3.07 11.59
C ASN A 45 -11.96 -4.37 11.88
N ARG A 46 -11.71 -4.66 13.16
CA ARG A 46 -11.04 -5.89 13.63
C ARG A 46 -11.77 -6.48 14.82
N TRP A 47 -11.67 -7.80 14.97
CA TRP A 47 -12.11 -8.49 16.18
C TRP A 47 -11.09 -8.29 17.29
N THR A 48 -11.55 -7.90 18.47
CA THR A 48 -10.73 -7.90 19.69
C THR A 48 -10.63 -9.31 20.26
N SER A 49 -9.71 -9.51 21.21
CA SER A 49 -9.63 -10.77 21.97
C SER A 49 -10.88 -11.09 22.80
N GLN A 50 -11.75 -10.10 23.04
CA GLN A 50 -13.03 -10.26 23.74
C GLN A 50 -14.19 -10.56 22.78
N GLY A 51 -13.94 -10.58 21.47
CA GLY A 51 -15.00 -10.78 20.47
C GLY A 51 -15.77 -9.51 20.10
N ASP A 52 -15.30 -8.33 20.53
CA ASP A 52 -15.86 -7.04 20.12
C ASP A 52 -15.29 -6.57 18.77
N ILE A 53 -15.97 -5.62 18.13
CA ILE A 53 -15.45 -4.94 16.94
C ILE A 53 -14.77 -3.64 17.36
N GLU A 54 -13.50 -3.49 17.00
CA GLU A 54 -12.77 -2.23 17.15
C GLU A 54 -12.36 -1.66 15.79
N ARG A 55 -12.22 -0.34 15.74
CA ARG A 55 -11.70 0.37 14.56
C ARG A 55 -10.21 0.62 14.74
N VAL A 56 -9.40 -0.03 13.90
CA VAL A 56 -7.93 0.02 13.93
C VAL A 56 -7.42 0.92 12.80
N GLU A 57 -6.67 1.96 13.16
CA GLU A 57 -6.03 2.87 12.22
C GLU A 57 -4.79 2.23 11.57
N ALA A 58 -4.42 2.65 10.35
CA ALA A 58 -3.19 2.15 9.73
C ALA A 58 -1.93 2.57 10.50
N SER A 59 -1.99 3.72 11.15
CA SER A 59 -0.89 4.22 11.96
C SER A 59 -0.64 3.40 13.22
N SER A 60 -1.69 2.78 13.81
CA SER A 60 -1.52 1.95 15.01
C SER A 60 -0.78 0.64 14.75
N VAL A 61 -0.67 0.22 13.49
CA VAL A 61 0.10 -0.97 13.08
C VAL A 61 1.48 -0.65 12.49
N GLY A 62 1.88 0.63 12.52
CA GLY A 62 3.23 1.07 12.13
C GLY A 62 3.32 1.77 10.77
N LEU A 63 2.21 2.13 10.12
CA LEU A 63 2.25 2.96 8.91
C LEU A 63 2.42 4.46 9.29
N PRO A 64 3.37 5.20 8.72
CA PRO A 64 3.53 6.63 8.98
C PRO A 64 2.26 7.42 8.70
N SER A 65 1.93 8.40 9.55
CA SER A 65 0.68 9.17 9.47
C SER A 65 0.56 10.00 8.18
N ASP A 66 1.68 10.49 7.66
CA ASP A 66 1.76 11.19 6.38
C ASP A 66 1.50 10.25 5.20
N LEU A 67 2.03 9.02 5.23
CA LEU A 67 1.66 7.97 4.28
C LEU A 67 0.19 7.58 4.39
N CYS A 68 -0.36 7.48 5.60
CA CYS A 68 -1.79 7.23 5.80
C CYS A 68 -2.61 8.30 5.08
N SER A 69 -2.34 9.58 5.39
CA SER A 69 -3.02 10.75 4.83
C SER A 69 -2.89 10.83 3.30
N LEU A 70 -1.72 10.53 2.75
CA LEU A 70 -1.49 10.48 1.30
C LEU A 70 -2.33 9.40 0.63
N LEU A 71 -2.26 8.16 1.14
CA LEU A 71 -2.80 7.00 0.46
C LEU A 71 -4.32 6.86 0.65
N SER A 72 -4.87 7.25 1.80
CA SER A 72 -6.30 7.08 2.11
C SER A 72 -7.18 8.16 1.47
N ASN A 73 -6.60 9.30 1.07
CA ASN A 73 -7.33 10.39 0.41
C ASN A 73 -7.30 10.18 -1.10
N GLN A 74 -8.37 9.61 -1.66
CA GLN A 74 -8.41 9.23 -3.08
C GLN A 74 -8.14 10.39 -4.05
N PRO A 75 -8.76 11.59 -3.93
CA PRO A 75 -8.39 12.73 -4.78
C PRO A 75 -6.91 13.09 -4.71
N LYS A 76 -6.33 13.09 -3.50
CA LYS A 76 -4.91 13.38 -3.30
C LYS A 76 -4.05 12.30 -3.97
N LEU A 77 -4.34 11.02 -3.71
CA LEU A 77 -3.63 9.88 -4.28
C LEU A 77 -3.63 9.93 -5.83
N VAL A 78 -4.81 10.11 -6.44
CA VAL A 78 -4.94 10.20 -7.91
C VAL A 78 -4.09 11.35 -8.44
N SER A 79 -4.18 12.54 -7.84
CA SER A 79 -3.38 13.70 -8.26
C SER A 79 -1.86 13.50 -8.10
N THR A 80 -1.44 12.67 -7.14
CA THR A 80 -0.04 12.30 -6.93
C THR A 80 0.42 11.27 -7.96
N ILE A 81 -0.41 10.25 -8.26
CA ILE A 81 -0.18 9.26 -9.31
C ILE A 81 -0.03 9.96 -10.66
N ASP A 82 -0.92 10.90 -10.99
CA ASP A 82 -0.87 11.67 -12.24
C ASP A 82 0.38 12.54 -12.37
N SER A 83 1.07 12.84 -11.26
CA SER A 83 2.36 13.55 -11.27
C SER A 83 3.59 12.65 -11.32
N LEU A 84 3.44 11.31 -11.28
CA LEU A 84 4.55 10.39 -11.44
C LEU A 84 4.97 10.33 -12.91
N LEU A 85 6.12 10.93 -13.23
CA LEU A 85 6.65 11.00 -14.61
C LEU A 85 6.91 9.65 -15.27
N TYR A 86 7.11 8.59 -14.48
CA TYR A 86 7.47 7.25 -14.96
C TYR A 86 6.47 6.18 -14.51
N ALA A 87 5.20 6.59 -14.41
CA ALA A 87 4.09 5.68 -14.17
C ALA A 87 3.18 5.60 -15.40
N GLU A 88 2.82 4.37 -15.78
CA GLU A 88 1.70 4.13 -16.68
C GLU A 88 0.42 4.11 -15.84
N VAL A 89 -0.58 4.91 -16.20
CA VAL A 89 -1.83 5.05 -15.44
C VAL A 89 -3.01 4.64 -16.32
N ASP A 90 -3.83 3.71 -15.84
CA ASP A 90 -5.14 3.39 -16.43
C ASP A 90 -6.22 3.84 -15.45
N SER A 91 -6.68 5.07 -15.62
CA SER A 91 -7.71 5.65 -14.78
C SER A 91 -9.07 4.96 -14.95
N SER A 92 -9.31 4.28 -16.08
CA SER A 92 -10.58 3.56 -16.31
C SER A 92 -10.68 2.31 -15.45
N LYS A 93 -9.55 1.62 -15.25
CA LYS A 93 -9.44 0.42 -14.44
C LYS A 93 -8.84 0.68 -13.05
N GLN A 94 -8.59 1.94 -12.72
CA GLN A 94 -8.08 2.40 -11.42
C GLN A 94 -6.79 1.68 -11.00
N PHE A 95 -5.83 1.55 -11.91
CA PHE A 95 -4.49 1.04 -11.61
C PHE A 95 -3.40 1.93 -12.19
N TYR A 96 -2.20 1.78 -11.65
CA TYR A 96 -0.98 2.34 -12.23
C TYR A 96 0.16 1.33 -12.14
N GLN A 97 1.22 1.55 -12.92
CA GLN A 97 2.42 0.74 -12.89
C GLN A 97 3.64 1.64 -12.98
N VAL A 98 4.59 1.46 -12.08
CA VAL A 98 5.89 2.16 -12.12
C VAL A 98 6.84 1.37 -13.01
N GLU A 99 7.57 2.07 -13.88
CA GLU A 99 8.58 1.44 -14.74
C GLU A 99 9.63 0.69 -13.89
N GLN A 100 9.97 -0.53 -14.30
CA GLN A 100 10.84 -1.41 -13.51
C GLN A 100 12.23 -0.82 -13.26
N GLN A 101 12.79 -0.08 -14.23
CA GLN A 101 14.09 0.58 -14.07
C GLN A 101 14.03 1.66 -12.98
N VAL A 102 12.97 2.48 -13.00
CA VAL A 102 12.74 3.54 -12.02
C VAL A 102 12.47 2.96 -10.63
N ALA A 103 11.67 1.90 -10.53
CA ALA A 103 11.47 1.18 -9.27
C ALA A 103 12.79 0.60 -8.73
N SER A 104 13.65 0.06 -9.61
CA SER A 104 14.97 -0.47 -9.21
C SER A 104 15.88 0.61 -8.66
N LEU A 105 15.97 1.76 -9.33
CA LEU A 105 16.71 2.92 -8.84
C LEU A 105 16.17 3.45 -7.51
N ALA A 106 14.84 3.52 -7.38
CA ALA A 106 14.17 3.95 -6.15
C ALA A 106 14.41 2.99 -4.98
N ARG A 107 14.65 1.69 -5.21
CA ARG A 107 15.09 0.76 -4.16
C ARG A 107 16.57 0.95 -3.81
N GLN A 108 17.42 1.07 -4.83
CA GLN A 108 18.88 1.16 -4.67
C GLN A 108 19.35 2.45 -3.98
N ARG A 109 18.57 3.53 -4.05
CA ARG A 109 18.91 4.80 -3.37
C ARG A 109 18.86 4.74 -1.84
N HIS A 110 18.21 3.73 -1.27
CA HIS A 110 17.98 3.61 0.17
C HIS A 110 19.04 2.75 0.85
N HIS A 111 19.42 3.12 2.07
CA HIS A 111 20.20 2.25 2.95
C HIS A 111 19.40 0.98 3.31
N PRO A 112 20.06 -0.13 3.69
CA PRO A 112 19.36 -1.40 4.00
C PRO A 112 18.23 -1.27 5.04
N ASP A 113 18.42 -0.45 6.07
CA ASP A 113 17.39 -0.20 7.10
C ASP A 113 16.17 0.54 6.52
N ASP A 114 16.40 1.51 5.64
CA ASP A 114 15.34 2.23 4.93
C ASP A 114 14.57 1.32 3.98
N GLN A 115 15.28 0.46 3.25
CA GLN A 115 14.65 -0.54 2.40
C GLN A 115 13.75 -1.45 3.22
N THR A 116 14.21 -1.87 4.40
CA THR A 116 13.42 -2.70 5.32
C THR A 116 12.16 -1.98 5.79
N ARG A 117 12.25 -0.68 6.14
CA ARG A 117 11.09 0.13 6.51
C ARG A 117 10.08 0.23 5.37
N TRP A 118 10.51 0.56 4.16
CA TRP A 118 9.62 0.66 3.01
C TRP A 118 8.97 -0.67 2.64
N LYS A 119 9.70 -1.80 2.74
CA LYS A 119 9.13 -3.14 2.59
C LYS A 119 8.04 -3.43 3.62
N ASN A 120 8.30 -3.11 4.89
CA ASN A 120 7.32 -3.30 5.96
C ASN A 120 6.06 -2.45 5.72
N TRP A 121 6.21 -1.20 5.29
CA TRP A 121 5.07 -0.34 4.96
C TRP A 121 4.30 -0.85 3.74
N ALA A 122 5.00 -1.32 2.70
CA ALA A 122 4.37 -1.96 1.55
C ALA A 122 3.59 -3.22 1.96
N LEU A 123 4.14 -4.04 2.87
CA LEU A 123 3.44 -5.19 3.43
C LEU A 123 2.22 -4.78 4.24
N ILE A 124 2.34 -3.79 5.13
CA ILE A 124 1.21 -3.26 5.91
C ILE A 124 0.08 -2.82 4.98
N VAL A 125 0.38 -1.99 3.98
CA VAL A 125 -0.62 -1.53 3.01
C VAL A 125 -1.24 -2.71 2.26
N THR A 126 -0.42 -3.67 1.82
CA THR A 126 -0.89 -4.80 1.01
C THR A 126 -1.79 -5.75 1.79
N TYR A 127 -1.35 -6.28 2.95
CA TYR A 127 -2.18 -7.23 3.69
C TYR A 127 -3.42 -6.54 4.27
N ARG A 128 -3.28 -5.29 4.73
CA ARG A 128 -4.43 -4.49 5.16
C ARG A 128 -5.28 -4.05 4.00
N SER A 129 -5.04 -4.42 2.75
CA SER A 129 -6.03 -4.21 1.68
C SER A 129 -7.04 -5.36 1.61
N ILE A 130 -6.74 -6.52 2.19
CA ILE A 130 -7.58 -7.72 2.20
C ILE A 130 -8.73 -7.52 3.20
N SER A 131 -9.97 -7.68 2.75
CA SER A 131 -11.16 -7.49 3.60
C SER A 131 -11.42 -8.67 4.52
N TRP A 132 -11.83 -8.37 5.75
CA TRP A 132 -12.44 -9.35 6.63
C TRP A 132 -13.93 -9.42 6.29
N LYS A 133 -14.34 -10.47 5.58
CA LYS A 133 -15.65 -10.63 4.93
C LYS A 133 -16.87 -10.32 5.81
N TYR A 134 -16.75 -10.48 7.13
CA TYR A 134 -17.83 -10.23 8.09
C TYR A 134 -17.79 -8.86 8.77
N LEU A 135 -16.69 -8.12 8.62
CA LEU A 135 -16.48 -6.82 9.24
C LEU A 135 -16.52 -5.68 8.23
N GLU A 136 -16.30 -6.00 6.95
CA GLU A 136 -16.10 -5.04 5.88
C GLU A 136 -16.77 -5.50 4.58
N PRO A 137 -17.30 -4.57 3.78
CA PRO A 137 -17.77 -4.88 2.44
C PRO A 137 -16.66 -5.49 1.58
N VAL A 138 -17.00 -6.55 0.84
CA VAL A 138 -16.09 -7.24 -0.07
C VAL A 138 -16.01 -6.47 -1.39
N TYR A 139 -15.16 -5.44 -1.42
CA TYR A 139 -14.67 -4.80 -2.65
C TYR A 139 -13.19 -5.15 -2.82
N PHE A 140 -12.93 -6.44 -2.98
CA PHE A 140 -11.60 -7.03 -3.00
C PHE A 140 -11.46 -7.84 -4.30
N ASP A 141 -10.42 -7.52 -5.06
CA ASP A 141 -9.99 -8.31 -6.21
C ASP A 141 -8.71 -9.07 -5.79
N PRO A 142 -8.82 -10.37 -5.44
CA PRO A 142 -7.67 -11.17 -5.04
C PRO A 142 -6.56 -11.19 -6.09
N ASP A 143 -6.93 -11.24 -7.37
CA ASP A 143 -5.99 -11.35 -8.49
C ASP A 143 -5.11 -10.10 -8.61
N ALA A 144 -5.65 -8.95 -8.21
CA ALA A 144 -4.92 -7.69 -8.19
C ALA A 144 -4.05 -7.50 -6.95
N VAL A 145 -4.38 -8.11 -5.80
CA VAL A 145 -3.67 -7.88 -4.52
C VAL A 145 -2.64 -8.97 -4.21
N PHE A 146 -2.98 -10.23 -4.42
CA PHE A 146 -2.14 -11.37 -4.03
C PHE A 146 -0.77 -11.42 -4.69
N PRO A 147 -0.58 -10.99 -5.95
CA PRO A 147 0.76 -10.88 -6.52
C PRO A 147 1.69 -9.99 -5.69
N HIS A 148 1.18 -8.85 -5.18
CA HIS A 148 1.97 -7.96 -4.32
C HIS A 148 2.25 -8.58 -2.97
N LEU A 149 1.27 -9.26 -2.37
CA LEU A 149 1.45 -9.92 -1.07
C LEU A 149 2.49 -11.03 -1.15
N LYS A 150 2.35 -11.92 -2.14
CA LYS A 150 3.27 -13.01 -2.40
C LYS A 150 4.69 -12.48 -2.60
N HIS A 151 4.85 -11.47 -3.45
CA HIS A 151 6.15 -10.83 -3.70
C HIS A 151 6.82 -10.34 -2.40
N LEU A 152 6.06 -9.65 -1.55
CA LEU A 152 6.57 -9.12 -0.28
C LEU A 152 6.93 -10.23 0.70
N LEU A 153 6.11 -11.26 0.82
CA LEU A 153 6.37 -12.40 1.70
C LEU A 153 7.61 -13.20 1.26
N GLU A 154 7.77 -13.42 -0.05
CA GLU A 154 8.94 -14.12 -0.61
C GLU A 154 10.23 -13.29 -0.46
N SER A 155 10.12 -11.95 -0.43
CA SER A 155 11.28 -11.06 -0.30
C SER A 155 11.90 -11.01 1.10
N CYS A 156 11.26 -11.61 2.11
CA CYS A 156 11.68 -11.63 3.52
C CYS A 156 11.46 -13.01 4.17
N PRO A 157 12.31 -14.02 3.86
CA PRO A 157 12.22 -15.33 4.49
C PRO A 157 12.70 -15.27 5.94
N GLY A 158 11.78 -15.28 6.90
CA GLY A 158 12.07 -15.64 8.30
C GLY A 158 11.57 -14.66 9.35
N ASP A 159 11.79 -13.36 9.18
CA ASP A 159 11.38 -12.36 10.16
C ASP A 159 11.27 -11.00 9.49
N PHE A 160 10.07 -10.42 9.41
CA PHE A 160 9.90 -9.02 8.98
C PHE A 160 10.52 -8.11 10.06
N PRO A 161 11.77 -7.66 9.90
CA PRO A 161 12.48 -6.96 10.95
C PRO A 161 11.87 -5.57 11.05
N GLY A 162 11.33 -5.20 12.21
CA GLY A 162 10.65 -3.92 12.40
C GLY A 162 9.12 -3.95 12.34
N LEU A 163 8.49 -5.11 12.05
CA LEU A 163 7.08 -5.28 12.38
C LEU A 163 6.91 -5.64 13.86
N SER A 164 6.02 -4.93 14.54
CA SER A 164 5.62 -5.25 15.92
C SER A 164 4.95 -6.64 15.99
N ASN A 165 4.97 -7.27 17.16
CA ASN A 165 4.26 -8.54 17.36
C ASN A 165 2.76 -8.41 17.05
N THR A 166 2.13 -7.30 17.43
CA THR A 166 0.72 -7.02 17.11
C THR A 166 0.49 -6.98 15.61
N THR A 167 1.36 -6.31 14.84
CA THR A 167 1.26 -6.24 13.37
C THR A 167 1.45 -7.61 12.73
N ARG A 168 2.36 -8.44 13.26
CA ARG A 168 2.58 -9.82 12.78
C ARG A 168 1.36 -10.70 13.05
N ILE A 169 0.71 -10.54 14.20
CA ILE A 169 -0.53 -11.24 14.55
C ILE A 169 -1.67 -10.80 13.61
N ASP A 170 -1.85 -9.50 13.37
CA ASP A 170 -2.89 -8.99 12.45
C ASP A 170 -2.68 -9.50 11.01
N LEU A 171 -1.43 -9.54 10.54
CA LEU A 171 -1.07 -10.17 9.26
C LEU A 171 -1.47 -11.66 9.25
N GLY A 172 -1.08 -12.43 10.27
CA GLY A 172 -1.42 -13.85 10.38
C GLY A 172 -2.92 -14.11 10.39
N LEU A 173 -3.68 -13.35 11.19
CA LEU A 173 -5.15 -13.44 11.25
C LEU A 173 -5.78 -13.08 9.91
N THR A 174 -5.28 -12.02 9.25
CA THR A 174 -5.78 -11.62 7.92
C THR A 174 -5.55 -12.71 6.88
N LEU A 175 -4.38 -13.37 6.88
CA LEU A 175 -4.10 -14.50 5.99
C LEU A 175 -5.00 -15.70 6.28
N VAL A 176 -5.23 -16.03 7.55
CA VAL A 176 -6.15 -17.11 7.95
C VAL A 176 -7.57 -16.82 7.47
N GLU A 177 -8.06 -15.59 7.66
CA GLU A 177 -9.38 -15.17 7.19
C GLU A 177 -9.49 -15.20 5.65
N ALA A 178 -8.42 -14.83 4.94
CA ALA A 178 -8.38 -14.93 3.48
C ALA A 178 -8.44 -16.40 3.00
N CYS A 179 -7.81 -17.34 3.72
CA CYS A 179 -7.80 -18.76 3.35
C CYS A 179 -9.08 -19.52 3.73
N ARG A 180 -9.87 -19.03 4.69
CA ARG A 180 -11.02 -19.74 5.26
C ARG A 180 -12.21 -19.94 4.32
N PHE A 181 -12.17 -19.42 3.09
CA PHE A 181 -13.29 -19.51 2.15
C PHE A 181 -12.84 -19.89 0.74
N PRO A 182 -13.20 -21.09 0.23
CA PRO A 182 -12.86 -21.50 -1.13
C PRO A 182 -13.51 -20.57 -2.17
N GLY A 183 -12.74 -20.19 -3.20
CA GLY A 183 -13.17 -19.28 -4.28
C GLY A 183 -12.48 -17.91 -4.32
N MET A 184 -11.40 -17.71 -3.55
CA MET A 184 -10.53 -16.51 -3.61
C MET A 184 -9.14 -16.79 -4.22
N ALA A 185 -8.99 -17.88 -4.98
CA ALA A 185 -7.78 -18.25 -5.70
C ALA A 185 -8.09 -18.51 -7.18
#